data_AF-A0A1G2L421-F1
#
_entry.id   AF-A0A1G2L421-F1
#
_cell.length_a   1.000
_cell.length_b   1.000
_cell.length_c   1.000
_cell.angle_alpha   90.00
_cell.angle_beta   90.00
_cell.angle_gamma   90.00
#
_symmetry.space_group_name_H-M   'P 1'
#
loop_
_entity.id
_entity.type
_entity.pdbx_description
1 polymer ?
#
loop_
_entity_poly.entity_id
_entity_poly.type
_entity_poly.pdbx_seq_one_letter_code
_entity_poly.pdbx_strand_id
1 'polypeptide(L)'
;MRRSIVLFITLLVITPLLLGNSGCDSTVDTKSSSGVQKATVQVPTGSDGLTAEQRNIGDRLVEDNKIGSVKHLYVISAYSGQVLIYSTVRGKVTSGGKRLTPTSVVVGSQGEYKRAGFAVNFSGTEMATSEVLQDDGAYGHSMDYLYWWDTKGVYHQHYITGGQILHISNQPLAVKSIIINMEIAQKQE
;
A
#
# COMPACT_ATOMS: atom_id res chain seq x y z
N MET A 1 -70.33 -23.51 -46.58
CA MET A 1 -70.95 -23.66 -45.24
C MET A 1 -69.85 -24.18 -44.32
N ARG A 2 -69.39 -23.33 -43.38
CA ARG A 2 -69.61 -23.45 -41.91
C ARG A 2 -68.88 -24.67 -41.32
N ARG A 3 -68.09 -24.60 -40.26
CA ARG A 3 -67.52 -23.55 -39.39
C ARG A 3 -66.90 -24.39 -38.25
N SER A 4 -65.73 -23.99 -37.76
CA SER A 4 -65.26 -24.24 -36.38
C SER A 4 -64.97 -25.72 -36.02
N ILE A 5 -63.81 -26.10 -35.50
CA ILE A 5 -63.34 -25.77 -34.15
C ILE A 5 -61.80 -25.78 -34.17
N VAL A 6 -61.24 -24.59 -34.36
CA VAL A 6 -59.96 -24.19 -33.79
C VAL A 6 -60.33 -23.62 -32.42
N LEU A 7 -59.88 -24.27 -31.36
CA LEU A 7 -59.88 -23.88 -29.93
C LEU A 7 -60.25 -25.11 -29.10
N PHE A 8 -59.29 -25.99 -28.84
CA PHE A 8 -59.18 -26.62 -27.54
C PHE A 8 -57.70 -26.89 -27.26
N ILE A 9 -57.03 -25.82 -26.79
CA ILE A 9 -56.18 -25.88 -25.59
C ILE A 9 -55.02 -26.89 -25.74
N THR A 10 -53.94 -26.62 -26.48
CA THR A 10 -52.80 -25.75 -26.06
C THR A 10 -52.72 -25.50 -24.54
N LEU A 11 -52.72 -26.56 -23.73
CA LEU A 11 -52.39 -26.50 -22.30
C LEU A 11 -51.82 -27.84 -21.80
N LEU A 12 -50.83 -28.39 -22.51
CA LEU A 12 -50.09 -29.56 -22.01
C LEU A 12 -48.62 -29.61 -22.44
N VAL A 13 -48.07 -28.46 -22.82
CA VAL A 13 -46.65 -28.23 -23.02
C VAL A 13 -46.40 -26.82 -22.49
N ILE A 14 -45.38 -26.64 -21.65
CA ILE A 14 -45.06 -25.44 -20.83
C ILE A 14 -45.56 -25.56 -19.38
N THR A 15 -45.01 -26.53 -18.65
CA THR A 15 -44.71 -26.37 -17.22
C THR A 15 -43.19 -26.22 -17.04
N PRO A 16 -42.59 -25.06 -17.30
CA PRO A 16 -41.31 -24.72 -16.73
C PRO A 16 -41.54 -24.19 -15.31
N LEU A 17 -40.68 -24.63 -14.40
CA LEU A 17 -40.11 -23.79 -13.35
C LEU A 17 -41.11 -23.02 -12.48
N LEU A 18 -41.71 -23.69 -11.51
CA LEU A 18 -42.04 -23.06 -10.22
C LEU A 18 -41.64 -23.99 -9.07
N LEU A 19 -40.40 -24.49 -9.11
CA LEU A 19 -39.70 -24.76 -7.86
C LEU A 19 -39.29 -23.39 -7.33
N GLY A 20 -40.14 -22.84 -6.47
CA GLY A 20 -39.80 -21.69 -5.65
C GLY A 20 -38.55 -22.04 -4.86
N ASN A 21 -37.42 -21.58 -5.38
CA ASN A 21 -36.18 -21.50 -4.65
C ASN A 21 -36.40 -20.37 -3.64
N SER A 22 -37.11 -20.67 -2.55
CA SER A 22 -37.01 -19.94 -1.31
C SER A 22 -35.60 -20.18 -0.78
N GLY A 23 -34.61 -19.61 -1.48
CA GLY A 23 -33.29 -19.39 -0.92
C GLY A 23 -33.57 -18.55 0.31
N CYS A 24 -33.47 -19.19 1.47
CA CYS A 24 -33.46 -18.51 2.75
C CYS A 24 -32.36 -17.45 2.70
N ASP A 25 -32.73 -16.23 2.34
CA ASP A 25 -32.00 -15.04 2.72
C ASP A 25 -32.34 -14.79 4.21
N SER A 26 -32.03 -15.79 5.03
CA SER A 26 -31.86 -15.58 6.44
C SER A 26 -30.50 -14.92 6.53
N THR A 27 -30.48 -13.59 6.59
CA THR A 27 -29.39 -12.86 7.23
C THR A 27 -29.32 -13.39 8.66
N VAL A 28 -28.64 -14.53 8.84
CA VAL A 28 -28.38 -15.08 10.15
C VAL A 28 -27.41 -14.10 10.77
N ASP A 29 -27.96 -13.16 11.54
CA ASP A 29 -27.15 -12.30 12.39
C ASP A 29 -26.28 -13.22 13.23
N THR A 30 -24.98 -13.23 12.95
CA THR A 30 -23.99 -14.02 13.68
C THR A 30 -24.08 -13.64 15.15
N LYS A 31 -24.80 -14.46 15.92
CA LYS A 31 -25.02 -14.30 17.35
C LYS A 31 -24.11 -15.28 18.06
N SER A 32 -23.27 -14.78 18.95
CA SER A 32 -22.46 -15.62 19.83
C SER A 32 -23.36 -16.55 20.66
N SER A 33 -22.85 -17.71 21.08
CA SER A 33 -23.51 -18.58 22.07
C SER A 33 -23.75 -17.87 23.41
N SER A 34 -22.98 -16.82 23.71
CA SER A 34 -23.19 -15.91 24.85
C SER A 34 -24.29 -14.85 24.61
N GLY A 35 -24.90 -14.81 23.43
CA GLY A 35 -25.94 -13.86 23.05
C GLY A 35 -25.43 -12.51 22.53
N VAL A 36 -24.11 -12.28 22.52
CA VAL A 36 -23.50 -11.05 22.00
C VAL A 36 -23.66 -10.96 20.49
N GLN A 37 -24.10 -9.78 20.02
CA GLN A 37 -24.27 -9.45 18.61
C GLN A 37 -23.07 -8.66 18.08
N LYS A 38 -22.87 -8.68 16.77
CA LYS A 38 -21.85 -7.86 16.10
C LYS A 38 -22.11 -6.37 16.37
N ALA A 39 -21.19 -5.72 17.07
CA ALA A 39 -21.17 -4.26 17.13
C ALA A 39 -20.69 -3.71 15.77
N THR A 40 -21.42 -2.75 15.22
CA THR A 40 -21.02 -2.01 14.03
C THR A 40 -20.99 -0.53 14.38
N VAL A 41 -19.96 0.17 13.94
CA VAL A 41 -19.82 1.61 14.13
C VAL A 41 -19.64 2.27 12.77
N GLN A 42 -20.36 3.38 12.55
CA GLN A 42 -20.13 4.20 11.38
C GLN A 42 -19.05 5.23 11.67
N VAL A 43 -18.00 5.18 10.86
CA VAL A 43 -16.86 6.09 10.97
C VAL A 43 -17.21 7.36 10.21
N PRO A 44 -17.21 8.55 10.86
CA PRO A 44 -17.48 9.80 10.16
C PRO A 44 -16.33 10.13 9.21
N THR A 45 -16.68 10.67 8.05
CA THR A 45 -15.74 11.18 7.05
C THR A 45 -15.78 12.71 6.99
N GLY A 46 -14.70 13.32 6.49
CA GLY A 46 -14.66 14.75 6.20
C GLY A 46 -15.46 15.12 4.96
N SER A 47 -15.47 16.41 4.60
CA SER A 47 -16.11 16.90 3.36
C SER A 47 -15.46 16.37 2.07
N ASP A 48 -14.22 15.89 2.18
CA ASP A 48 -13.45 15.20 1.13
C ASP A 48 -13.74 13.69 1.07
N GLY A 49 -14.62 13.17 1.93
CA GLY A 49 -14.96 11.75 2.00
C GLY A 49 -13.91 10.87 2.69
N LEU A 50 -12.84 11.45 3.24
CA LEU A 50 -11.75 10.71 3.89
C LEU A 50 -11.95 10.62 5.40
N THR A 51 -11.59 9.47 5.97
CA THR A 51 -11.36 9.36 7.43
C THR A 51 -10.07 10.10 7.82
N ALA A 52 -9.89 10.37 9.11
CA ALA A 52 -8.67 11.00 9.61
C ALA A 52 -7.40 10.18 9.29
N GLU A 53 -7.47 8.85 9.38
CA GLU A 53 -6.35 7.98 9.05
C GLU A 53 -6.01 8.02 7.55
N GLN A 54 -7.03 7.95 6.69
CA GLN A 54 -6.84 8.08 5.24
C GLN A 54 -6.21 9.42 4.86
N ARG A 55 -6.64 10.51 5.50
CA ARG A 55 -6.06 11.84 5.28
C ARG A 55 -4.59 11.89 5.71
N ASN A 56 -4.26 11.36 6.89
CA ASN A 56 -2.88 11.30 7.36
C ASN A 56 -1.98 10.47 6.42
N ILE A 57 -2.47 9.35 5.89
CA ILE A 57 -1.75 8.54 4.91
C ILE A 57 -1.53 9.32 3.62
N GLY A 58 -2.57 9.97 3.09
CA GLY A 58 -2.50 10.80 1.90
C GLY A 58 -1.51 11.96 2.04
N ASP A 59 -1.64 12.74 3.12
CA ASP A 59 -0.77 13.88 3.41
C ASP A 59 0.69 13.44 3.55
N ARG A 60 0.94 12.31 4.25
CA ARG A 60 2.28 11.73 4.36
C ARG A 60 2.83 11.33 3.00
N LEU A 61 2.04 10.65 2.15
CA LEU A 61 2.49 10.25 0.81
C LEU A 61 2.82 11.46 -0.07
N VAL A 62 2.04 12.53 0.02
CA VAL A 62 2.31 13.78 -0.70
C VAL A 62 3.59 14.44 -0.20
N GLU A 63 3.74 14.59 1.12
CA GLU A 63 4.92 15.25 1.72
C GLU A 63 6.19 14.42 1.52
N ASP A 64 6.12 13.09 1.61
CA ASP A 64 7.26 12.19 1.39
C ASP A 64 7.76 12.19 -0.04
N ASN A 65 6.88 12.39 -1.02
CA ASN A 65 7.22 12.40 -2.44
C ASN A 65 7.33 13.83 -3.03
N LYS A 66 7.28 14.86 -2.19
CA LYS A 66 7.40 16.26 -2.64
C LYS A 66 8.76 16.52 -3.28
N ILE A 67 8.75 16.84 -4.57
CA ILE A 67 9.96 17.13 -5.35
C ILE A 67 10.65 18.38 -4.78
N GLY A 68 11.98 18.29 -4.62
CA GLY A 68 12.79 19.38 -4.08
C GLY A 68 12.62 19.61 -2.57
N SER A 69 11.85 18.77 -1.86
CA SER A 69 11.76 18.86 -0.41
C SER A 69 13.11 18.55 0.26
N VAL A 70 13.36 19.22 1.38
CA VAL A 70 14.45 18.91 2.29
C VAL A 70 13.86 18.30 3.55
N LYS A 71 14.39 17.15 3.97
CA LYS A 71 14.01 16.50 5.24
C LYS A 71 15.23 16.44 6.16
N HIS A 72 14.97 16.25 7.44
CA HIS A 72 15.99 16.12 8.47
C HIS A 72 15.93 14.71 9.03
N LEU A 73 17.00 13.95 8.81
CA LEU A 73 17.16 12.59 9.32
C LEU A 73 18.02 12.62 10.58
N TYR A 74 17.55 11.91 11.60
CA TYR A 74 18.24 11.67 12.84
C TYR A 74 18.27 10.17 13.14
N VAL A 75 19.45 9.65 13.47
CA VAL A 75 19.58 8.35 14.13
C VAL A 75 19.85 8.62 15.60
N ILE A 76 18.97 8.15 16.46
CA ILE A 76 18.98 8.43 17.90
C ILE A 76 19.23 7.13 18.65
N SER A 77 20.11 7.15 19.64
CA SER A 77 20.29 6.02 20.55
C SER A 77 19.00 5.79 21.33
N ALA A 78 18.41 4.59 21.20
CA ALA A 78 17.24 4.19 21.97
C ALA A 78 17.54 4.08 23.48
N TYR A 79 18.82 3.98 23.86
CA TYR A 79 19.24 3.83 25.25
C TYR A 79 19.47 5.19 25.94
N SER A 80 20.04 6.16 25.23
CA SER A 80 20.44 7.45 25.82
C SER A 80 19.65 8.64 25.30
N GLY A 81 18.86 8.49 24.23
CA GLY A 81 18.20 9.59 23.53
C GLY A 81 19.18 10.52 22.79
N GLN A 82 20.48 10.19 22.77
CA GLN A 82 21.48 11.00 22.09
C GLN A 82 21.38 10.85 20.57
N VAL A 83 21.50 11.97 19.84
CA VAL A 83 21.58 11.95 18.38
C VAL A 83 22.97 11.44 17.98
N LEU A 84 22.98 10.24 17.39
CA LEU A 84 24.17 9.61 16.86
C LEU A 84 24.51 10.19 15.50
N ILE A 85 23.53 10.31 14.61
CA ILE A 85 23.69 10.81 13.24
C ILE A 85 22.68 11.91 12.98
N TYR A 86 23.12 12.98 12.31
CA TYR A 86 22.25 13.95 11.65
C TYR A 86 22.65 14.13 10.19
N SER A 87 21.66 14.18 9.31
CA SER A 87 21.82 14.48 7.88
C SER A 87 20.59 15.19 7.33
N THR A 88 20.83 16.16 6.44
CA THR A 88 19.81 16.69 5.54
C THR A 88 19.56 15.68 4.43
N VAL A 89 18.31 15.55 4.01
CA VAL A 89 17.89 14.62 2.97
C VAL A 89 17.33 15.44 1.82
N ARG A 90 17.86 15.24 0.63
CA ARG A 90 17.29 15.73 -0.62
C ARG A 90 16.19 14.77 -1.06
N GLY A 91 14.93 15.21 -0.93
CA GLY A 91 13.76 14.40 -1.25
C GLY A 91 13.45 13.41 -0.13
N LYS A 92 13.60 12.11 -0.39
CA LYS A 92 13.09 11.02 0.45
C LYS A 92 14.20 10.06 0.88
N VAL A 93 14.03 9.49 2.07
CA VAL A 93 14.81 8.34 2.55
C VAL A 93 14.13 7.07 2.04
N THR A 94 14.89 6.21 1.37
CA THR A 94 14.35 4.99 0.77
C THR A 94 14.91 3.76 1.48
N SER A 95 14.05 2.79 1.74
CA SER A 95 14.51 1.51 2.26
C SER A 95 15.18 0.68 1.17
N GLY A 96 16.23 -0.05 1.54
CA GLY A 96 17.01 -0.91 0.65
C GLY A 96 16.22 -1.98 -0.10
N GLY A 97 15.04 -2.36 0.39
CA GLY A 97 14.18 -3.34 -0.26
C GLY A 97 13.30 -2.80 -1.38
N LYS A 98 13.28 -1.49 -1.60
CA LYS A 98 12.49 -0.84 -2.66
C LYS A 98 13.16 -0.99 -4.03
N ARG A 99 12.35 -1.24 -5.06
CA ARG A 99 12.81 -1.52 -6.43
C ARG A 99 11.89 -0.88 -7.46
N LEU A 100 12.41 -0.61 -8.65
CA LEU A 100 11.61 -0.15 -9.79
C LEU A 100 10.93 -1.29 -10.56
N THR A 101 11.30 -2.54 -10.26
CA THR A 101 10.79 -3.73 -10.94
C THR A 101 10.40 -4.80 -9.91
N PRO A 102 9.31 -5.56 -10.15
CA PRO A 102 8.99 -6.74 -9.35
C PRO A 102 10.05 -7.83 -9.52
N THR A 103 10.10 -8.72 -8.53
CA THR A 103 10.92 -9.93 -8.48
C THR A 103 10.14 -11.19 -8.86
N SER A 104 8.82 -11.19 -8.73
CA SER A 104 7.96 -12.31 -9.12
C SER A 104 7.31 -12.07 -10.48
N VAL A 105 8.06 -12.16 -11.59
CA VAL A 105 7.46 -12.13 -12.93
C VAL A 105 7.27 -13.55 -13.46
N VAL A 106 6.10 -13.82 -14.03
CA VAL A 106 5.82 -15.04 -14.79
C VAL A 106 5.39 -14.67 -16.21
N VAL A 107 6.00 -15.31 -17.19
CA VAL A 107 5.57 -15.25 -18.59
C VAL A 107 4.42 -16.24 -18.74
N GLY A 108 3.25 -15.76 -19.16
CA GLY A 108 2.18 -16.68 -19.54
C GLY A 108 2.48 -17.28 -20.91
N SER A 109 2.85 -18.57 -20.97
CA SER A 109 2.80 -19.35 -22.21
C SER A 109 1.35 -19.39 -22.70
N GLN A 110 1.10 -19.16 -23.99
CA GLN A 110 -0.24 -19.40 -24.56
C GLN A 110 -0.64 -20.86 -24.29
N GLY A 111 -1.70 -21.06 -23.50
CA GLY A 111 -2.27 -22.38 -23.19
C GLY A 111 -2.07 -22.86 -21.75
N GLU A 112 -1.22 -22.22 -20.95
CA GLU A 112 -1.08 -22.54 -19.52
C GLU A 112 -1.86 -21.54 -18.67
N TYR A 113 -2.53 -22.04 -17.63
CA TYR A 113 -3.29 -21.25 -16.66
C TYR A 113 -2.55 -19.96 -16.32
N LYS A 114 -3.05 -18.81 -16.80
CA LYS A 114 -2.56 -17.50 -16.38
C LYS A 114 -2.66 -17.45 -14.86
N ARG A 115 -1.53 -17.56 -14.15
CA ARG A 115 -1.50 -17.34 -12.70
C ARG A 115 -2.14 -15.98 -12.43
N ALA A 116 -3.07 -15.92 -11.47
CA ALA A 116 -3.66 -14.67 -11.04
C ALA A 116 -2.53 -13.71 -10.62
N GLY A 117 -2.45 -12.55 -11.28
CA GLY A 117 -1.40 -11.56 -11.10
C GLY A 117 -1.71 -10.28 -11.86
N PHE A 118 -0.98 -9.23 -11.56
CA PHE A 118 -1.08 -7.91 -12.18
C PHE A 118 -0.23 -7.88 -13.45
N ALA A 119 -0.79 -7.38 -14.54
CA ALA A 119 -0.05 -7.21 -15.79
C ALA A 119 1.04 -6.14 -15.61
N VAL A 120 2.26 -6.45 -16.03
CA VAL A 120 3.42 -5.54 -16.02
C VAL A 120 4.15 -5.65 -17.35
N ASN A 121 4.58 -4.52 -17.90
CA ASN A 121 5.33 -4.50 -19.15
C ASN A 121 6.84 -4.47 -18.86
N PHE A 122 7.55 -5.46 -19.37
CA PHE A 122 9.01 -5.50 -19.33
C PHE A 122 9.55 -5.48 -20.75
N SER A 123 10.15 -4.36 -21.15
CA SER A 123 10.80 -4.18 -22.46
C SER A 123 9.89 -4.59 -23.64
N GLY A 124 8.60 -4.26 -23.57
CA GLY A 124 7.60 -4.56 -24.60
C GLY A 124 6.90 -5.91 -24.45
N THR A 125 7.31 -6.75 -23.49
CA THR A 125 6.64 -8.04 -23.20
C THR A 125 5.70 -7.89 -22.00
N GLU A 126 4.43 -8.26 -22.19
CA GLU A 126 3.47 -8.34 -21.09
C GLU A 126 3.75 -9.58 -20.24
N MET A 127 4.03 -9.36 -18.97
CA MET A 127 4.23 -10.39 -17.95
C MET A 127 3.19 -10.22 -16.85
N ALA A 128 2.99 -11.24 -16.01
CA ALA A 128 2.18 -11.13 -14.81
C ALA A 128 3.07 -11.17 -13.55
N THR A 129 2.71 -10.39 -12.53
CA THR A 129 3.37 -10.43 -11.22
C THR A 129 2.39 -10.54 -10.07
N SER A 130 2.83 -11.14 -8.97
CA SER A 130 2.08 -11.14 -7.70
C SER A 130 2.35 -9.90 -6.84
N GLU A 131 3.32 -9.06 -7.22
CA GLU A 131 3.65 -7.83 -6.50
C GLU A 131 2.79 -6.65 -7.00
N VAL A 132 2.15 -5.95 -6.06
CA VAL A 132 1.40 -4.72 -6.35
C VAL A 132 2.37 -3.54 -6.33
N LEU A 133 2.30 -2.70 -7.37
CA LEU A 133 2.98 -1.40 -7.36
C LEU A 133 2.38 -0.53 -6.24
N GLN A 134 3.20 -0.04 -5.33
CA GLN A 134 2.72 0.73 -4.18
C GLN A 134 2.46 2.19 -4.54
N ASP A 135 1.71 2.89 -3.68
CA ASP A 135 1.33 4.30 -3.90
C ASP A 135 2.52 5.26 -4.02
N ASP A 136 3.71 4.85 -3.56
CA ASP A 136 4.96 5.60 -3.73
C ASP A 136 5.72 5.27 -5.02
N GLY A 137 5.14 4.46 -5.91
CA GLY A 137 5.67 4.16 -7.23
C GLY A 137 6.81 3.14 -7.24
N ALA A 138 6.98 2.38 -6.15
CA ALA A 138 8.00 1.34 -6.05
C ALA A 138 7.41 -0.04 -5.69
N TYR A 139 8.15 -1.07 -6.08
CA TYR A 139 7.94 -2.45 -5.63
C TYR A 139 8.76 -2.75 -4.39
N GLY A 140 8.41 -3.84 -3.71
CA GLY A 140 9.15 -4.35 -2.56
C GLY A 140 8.73 -3.79 -1.20
N HIS A 141 9.39 -4.28 -0.18
CA HIS A 141 9.07 -4.02 1.23
C HIS A 141 10.24 -3.33 1.93
N SER A 142 10.01 -2.85 3.14
CA SER A 142 11.07 -2.27 3.97
C SER A 142 12.03 -3.35 4.44
N MET A 143 13.34 -3.09 4.32
CA MET A 143 14.44 -3.90 4.82
C MET A 143 15.29 -3.10 5.83
N ASP A 144 16.27 -3.77 6.42
CA ASP A 144 17.06 -3.31 7.57
C ASP A 144 17.96 -2.10 7.30
N TYR A 145 18.24 -1.78 6.04
CA TYR A 145 19.01 -0.58 5.67
C TYR A 145 18.19 0.45 4.91
N LEU A 146 18.65 1.68 5.04
CA LEU A 146 18.11 2.87 4.39
C LEU A 146 19.21 3.50 3.55
N TYR A 147 18.82 4.18 2.49
CA TYR A 147 19.72 5.03 1.72
C TYR A 147 19.04 6.35 1.37
N TRP A 148 19.85 7.39 1.22
CA TRP A 148 19.40 8.72 0.84
C TRP A 148 20.53 9.51 0.18
N TRP A 149 20.15 10.61 -0.45
CA TRP A 149 21.08 11.62 -0.91
C TRP A 149 20.91 12.85 -0.03
N ASP A 150 22.00 13.46 0.41
CA ASP A 150 21.92 14.72 1.12
C ASP A 150 21.73 15.92 0.19
N THR A 151 21.57 17.10 0.77
CA THR A 151 21.39 18.36 0.02
C THR A 151 22.62 18.77 -0.79
N LYS A 152 23.79 18.18 -0.50
CA LYS A 152 25.04 18.38 -1.25
C LYS A 152 25.23 17.35 -2.37
N GLY A 153 24.32 16.39 -2.50
CA GLY A 153 24.42 15.32 -3.48
C GLY A 153 25.39 14.20 -3.09
N VAL A 154 25.68 14.03 -1.80
CA VAL A 154 26.43 12.87 -1.31
C VAL A 154 25.45 11.73 -1.03
N TYR A 155 25.84 10.52 -1.47
CA TYR A 155 25.10 9.30 -1.19
C TYR A 155 25.41 8.79 0.22
N HIS A 156 24.37 8.40 0.95
CA HIS A 156 24.47 7.82 2.28
C HIS A 156 23.69 6.52 2.34
N GLN A 157 24.23 5.56 3.09
CA GLN A 157 23.57 4.30 3.39
C GLN A 157 23.80 3.97 4.86
N HIS A 158 22.75 3.54 5.55
CA HIS A 158 22.82 3.24 6.97
C HIS A 158 21.97 2.01 7.33
N TYR A 159 22.56 1.09 8.10
CA TYR A 159 21.88 -0.09 8.61
C TYR A 159 21.30 0.23 9.99
N ILE A 160 20.00 0.06 10.16
CA ILE A 160 19.32 0.32 11.43
C ILE A 160 19.39 -0.96 12.27
N THR A 161 20.20 -0.95 13.31
CA THR A 161 20.33 -2.08 14.25
C THR A 161 19.47 -1.88 15.50
N GLY A 162 19.28 -2.95 16.28
CA GLY A 162 18.68 -2.85 17.61
C GLY A 162 19.38 -1.78 18.45
N GLY A 163 18.61 -0.90 19.09
CA GLY A 163 19.12 0.21 19.87
C GLY A 163 19.15 1.57 19.15
N GLN A 164 18.64 1.66 17.92
CA GLN A 164 18.53 2.91 17.17
C GLN A 164 17.07 3.27 16.90
N ILE A 165 16.73 4.55 17.05
CA ILE A 165 15.47 5.16 16.65
C ILE A 165 15.78 6.00 15.41
N LEU A 166 15.04 5.77 14.33
CA LEU A 166 15.04 6.64 13.16
C LEU A 166 13.97 7.72 13.34
N HIS A 167 14.36 8.98 13.20
CA HIS A 167 13.44 10.10 13.11
C HIS A 167 13.68 10.87 11.82
N ILE A 168 12.61 11.11 11.05
CA ILE A 168 12.64 11.92 9.83
C ILE A 168 11.54 12.96 9.94
N SER A 169 11.89 14.21 9.72
CA SER A 169 10.97 15.35 9.81
C SER A 169 11.20 16.34 8.68
N ASN A 170 10.17 17.11 8.33
CA ASN A 170 10.29 18.24 7.41
C ASN A 170 10.74 19.54 8.10
N GLN A 171 11.04 19.48 9.40
CA GLN A 171 11.55 20.57 10.22
C GLN A 171 12.68 20.05 11.12
N PRO A 172 13.74 20.83 11.38
CA PRO A 172 14.83 20.39 12.23
C PRO A 172 14.36 20.24 13.69
N LEU A 173 14.82 19.21 14.37
CA LEU A 173 14.69 19.06 15.80
C LEU A 173 15.74 19.90 16.53
N ALA A 174 15.33 20.56 17.61
CA ALA A 174 16.25 21.17 18.57
C ALA A 174 16.89 20.06 19.43
N VAL A 175 18.16 19.75 19.18
CA VAL A 175 18.90 18.68 19.86
C VAL A 175 20.11 19.25 20.59
N LYS A 176 20.42 18.70 21.76
CA LYS A 176 21.51 19.23 22.62
C LYS A 176 22.89 19.03 22.00
N SER A 177 23.12 17.88 21.37
CA SER A 177 24.37 17.56 20.69
C SER A 177 24.15 16.44 19.66
N ILE A 178 25.08 16.35 18.71
CA ILE A 178 25.10 15.38 17.62
C ILE A 178 26.49 14.75 17.63
N ILE A 179 26.59 13.42 17.63
CA ILE A 179 27.90 12.74 17.59
C ILE A 179 28.49 12.82 16.18
N ILE A 180 27.72 12.44 15.16
CA ILE A 180 28.14 12.42 13.76
C ILE A 180 27.25 13.38 12.98
N ASN A 181 27.81 14.53 12.61
CA ASN A 181 27.12 15.49 11.74
C ASN A 181 27.60 15.32 10.30
N MET A 182 26.78 14.69 9.46
CA MET A 182 27.11 14.43 8.06
C MET A 182 27.16 15.71 7.21
N GLU A 183 26.66 16.82 7.73
CA GLU A 183 26.76 18.13 7.08
C GLU A 183 28.14 18.77 7.17
N ILE A 184 29.07 18.23 7.96
CA ILE A 184 30.39 18.85 8.18
C ILE A 184 31.45 18.31 7.21
N ALA A 185 31.16 17.30 6.38
CA ALA A 185 32.13 16.74 5.44
C ALA A 185 32.72 17.85 4.53
N GLN A 186 33.95 18.27 4.86
CA GLN A 186 34.74 19.19 4.07
C GLN A 186 35.30 18.42 2.88
N LYS A 187 35.04 18.92 1.68
CA LYS A 187 35.80 18.56 0.50
C LYS A 187 37.22 19.08 0.75
N GLN A 188 38.17 18.20 1.07
CA GLN A 188 39.57 18.54 0.85
C GLN A 188 39.77 18.52 -0.67
N GLU A 189 40.08 19.69 -1.22
CA GLU A 189 40.49 19.87 -2.61
C GLU A 189 41.78 19.10 -2.91
#